data_AF-E1ZVP4-F1
#
_entry.id   AF-E1ZVP4-F1
#
_cell.length_a   1.000
_cell.length_b   1.000
_cell.length_c   1.000
_cell.angle_alpha   90.00
_cell.angle_beta   90.00
_cell.angle_gamma   90.00
#
_symmetry.space_group_name_H-M   'P 1'
#
loop_
_entity.id
_entity.type
_entity.pdbx_description
1 polymer ?
#
loop_
_entity_poly.entity_id
_entity_poly.type
_entity_poly.pdbx_seq_one_letter_code
_entity_poly.pdbx_strand_id
1 'polypeptide(L)' 'IFSRFPLQNKDILESWILFVGRTNWQPTNTSRICSLHFDNDDYYRSNDRLFLKPGVLP' A
#
# COMPACT_ATOMS: atom_id res chain seq x y z
N ILE A 1 -11.13 1.51 -3.21
CA ILE A 1 -10.45 2.11 -2.03
C ILE A 1 -9.05 2.54 -2.47
N PHE A 2 -8.44 3.54 -1.84
CA PHE A 2 -7.07 3.96 -2.14
C PHE A 2 -6.18 3.79 -0.91
N SER A 3 -5.17 2.95 -1.03
CA SER A 3 -4.21 2.64 0.02
C SER A 3 -3.04 3.63 -0.02
N ARG A 4 -2.65 4.15 1.15
CA ARG A 4 -1.46 5.00 1.28
C ARG A 4 -0.21 4.14 1.31
N PHE A 5 0.89 4.67 0.80
CA PHE A 5 2.19 4.03 0.97
C PHE A 5 2.58 3.98 2.46
N PRO A 6 3.15 2.87 2.94
CA PRO A 6 3.56 2.72 4.32
C PRO A 6 4.90 3.43 4.57
N LEU A 7 4.92 4.77 4.48
CA LEU A 7 6.16 5.57 4.57
C LEU A 7 6.94 5.40 5.89
N GLN A 8 6.29 4.88 6.93
CA GLN A 8 6.87 4.59 8.23
C GLN A 8 7.51 3.20 8.32
N ASN A 9 7.12 2.27 7.43
CA ASN A 9 7.65 0.91 7.37
C ASN A 9 8.49 0.75 6.10
N LYS A 10 9.80 0.96 6.22
CA LYS A 10 10.73 0.99 5.09
C LYS A 10 10.83 -0.36 4.37
N ASP A 11 10.75 -1.46 5.09
CA ASP A 11 10.90 -2.81 4.54
C ASP A 11 9.77 -3.14 3.56
N ILE A 12 8.53 -2.80 3.94
CA ILE A 12 7.36 -2.97 3.07
C ILE A 12 7.36 -1.91 1.96
N LEU A 13 7.77 -0.68 2.28
CA LEU A 13 7.78 0.43 1.34
C LEU A 13 8.64 0.14 0.12
N GLU A 14 9.82 -0.44 0.29
CA GLU A 14 10.71 -0.81 -0.81
C GLU A 14 10.03 -1.80 -1.76
N SER A 15 9.36 -2.81 -1.21
CA SER A 15 8.59 -3.79 -2.00
C SER A 15 7.47 -3.12 -2.79
N TRP A 16 6.76 -2.16 -2.21
CA TRP A 16 5.72 -1.39 -2.91
C TRP A 16 6.30 -0.49 -4.01
N ILE A 17 7.49 0.08 -3.81
CA ILE A 17 8.18 0.89 -4.82
C ILE A 17 8.60 0.01 -6.00
N LEU A 18 9.14 -1.18 -5.73
CA LEU A 18 9.51 -2.17 -6.74
C LEU A 18 8.28 -2.63 -7.53
N PHE A 19 7.16 -2.89 -6.86
CA PHE A 19 5.89 -3.23 -7.51
C PHE A 19 5.42 -2.16 -8.50
N VAL A 20 5.52 -0.88 -8.14
CA VAL A 20 5.15 0.22 -9.03
C VAL A 20 6.04 0.28 -10.27
N GLY A 21 7.28 -0.21 -10.19
CA GLY A 21 8.16 -0.40 -11.34
C GLY A 21 8.57 0.89 -12.06
N ARG A 22 8.46 2.05 -11.41
CA ARG A 22 8.81 3.35 -11.99
C ARG A 22 10.24 3.75 -11.65
N THR A 23 11.06 3.96 -12.68
CA THR A 23 12.43 4.46 -12.54
C THR A 23 12.44 5.92 -12.05
N ASN A 24 13.36 6.26 -11.13
CA ASN A 24 13.54 7.60 -10.58
C ASN A 24 12.27 8.19 -9.92
N TRP A 25 11.39 7.32 -9.42
CA TRP A 25 10.17 7.72 -8.74
C TRP A 25 10.18 7.26 -7.29
N GLN A 26 9.64 8.10 -6.41
CA GLN A 26 9.46 7.82 -4.99
C GLN A 26 8.05 8.24 -4.58
N PRO A 27 7.37 7.45 -3.73
CA PRO A 27 6.05 7.80 -3.23
C PRO A 27 6.13 9.01 -2.29
N THR A 28 5.12 9.86 -2.37
CA THR A 28 4.92 10.98 -1.45
C THR A 28 3.75 10.71 -0.51
N ASN A 29 3.49 11.61 0.44
CA ASN A 29 2.33 11.55 1.34
C ASN A 29 0.97 11.49 0.61
N THR A 30 0.92 11.89 -0.66
CA THR A 30 -0.30 11.86 -1.49
C THR A 30 -0.34 10.69 -2.46
N SER A 31 0.76 9.96 -2.65
CA SER A 31 0.79 8.77 -3.52
C SER A 31 -0.10 7.66 -2.96
N ARG A 32 -0.84 6.98 -3.84
CA ARG A 32 -1.78 5.91 -3.50
C ARG A 32 -1.67 4.76 -4.48
N ILE A 33 -2.00 3.56 -4.01
CA ILE A 33 -2.27 2.38 -4.83
C ILE A 33 -3.78 2.09 -4.74
N CYS A 34 -4.43 1.81 -5.86
CA CYS A 34 -5.84 1.46 -5.86
C CYS A 34 -6.06 0.05 -5.32
N SER A 35 -7.21 -0.22 -4.71
CA SER A 35 -7.55 -1.52 -4.11
C SER A 35 -7.64 -2.67 -5.11
N LEU A 36 -7.51 -2.42 -6.42
CA LEU A 36 -7.46 -3.47 -7.43
C LEU A 36 -6.12 -4.21 -7.43
N HIS A 37 -5.10 -3.65 -6.78
CA HIS A 37 -3.79 -4.26 -6.59
C HIS A 37 -3.65 -4.91 -5.22
N PHE A 38 -4.74 -5.30 -4.57
CA PHE A 38 -4.69 -6.01 -3.29
C PHE A 38 -5.82 -7.05 -3.30
N ASP A 39 -5.62 -8.16 -2.60
CA ASP A 39 -6.70 -9.13 -2.43
C ASP A 39 -7.72 -8.62 -1.42
N ASN A 40 -8.98 -9.03 -1.58
CA ASN A 40 -10.03 -8.65 -0.62
C ASN A 40 -9.72 -9.15 0.80
N ASP A 41 -9.00 -10.28 0.91
CA ASP A 41 -8.59 -10.88 2.16
C ASP A 41 -7.39 -10.16 2.82
N ASP A 42 -6.71 -9.27 2.11
CA ASP A 42 -5.63 -8.43 2.67
C ASP A 42 -6.14 -7.30 3.54
N TYR A 43 -7.44 -7.02 3.45
CA TYR A 43 -8.07 -6.00 4.26
C TYR A 43 -8.60 -6.57 5.58
N TYR A 44 -8.53 -5.77 6.62
CA TYR A 44 -9.28 -5.99 7.84
C TYR A 44 -10.19 -4.80 8.09
N ARG A 45 -11.37 -5.08 8.65
CA ARG A 45 -12.32 -4.05 9.04
C ARG A 45 -12.07 -3.66 10.48
N SER A 46 -11.89 -2.37 10.72
CA SER A 46 -11.87 -1.80 12.07
C SER A 46 -12.89 -0.68 12.13
N ASN A 47 -13.90 -0.83 12.99
CA ASN A 47 -15.13 -0.04 12.96
C ASN A 47 -15.80 -0.11 11.56
N ASP A 48 -15.99 1.02 10.89
CA ASP A 48 -16.54 1.11 9.53
C ASP A 48 -15.51 1.49 8.46
N ARG A 49 -14.22 1.28 8.76
CA ARG A 49 -13.14 1.53 7.80
C ARG A 49 -12.38 0.24 7.50
N LEU A 50 -12.05 0.08 6.21
CA LEU A 50 -11.17 -0.97 5.73
C LEU A 50 -9.72 -0.48 5.79
N PHE A 51 -8.87 -1.29 6.38
CA PHE A 51 -7.44 -1.07 6.50
C PHE A 51 -6.70 -2.24 5.87
N LEU A 52 -5.58 -1.98 5.21
CA LEU A 52 -4.68 -3.05 4.79
C LEU A 52 -3.99 -3.63 6.02
N LYS A 53 -3.92 -4.96 6.08
CA LYS A 53 -3.11 -5.65 7.08
C LYS A 53 -1.65 -5.20 6.97
N PRO A 54 -0.92 -5.11 8.10
CA PRO A 54 0.50 -4.82 8.07
C PRO A 54 1.24 -5.97 7.35
N GLY A 55 2.21 -5.64 6.50
CA GLY A 55 3.01 -6.64 5.77
C GLY A 55 2.49 -7.00 4.38
N VAL A 56 1.29 -6.56 3.99
CA VAL A 56 0.72 -6.86 2.68
C VAL A 56 1.52 -6.19 1.57
N LEU A 57 1.72 -6.92 0.48
CA LEU A 57 2.33 -6.45 -0.76
C LEU A 57 1.25 -6.33 -1.85
N PRO A 58 1.27 -5.26 -2.66
CA PRO A 58 0.38 -5.09 -3.81
C PRO A 58 0.74 -6.00 -5.00
#